data_AF-A0A699JVH4-F1
#
_entry.id   AF-A0A699JVH4-F1
#
_cell.length_a   1.000
_cell.length_b   1.000
_cell.length_c   1.000
_cell.angle_alpha   90.00
_cell.angle_beta   90.00
_cell.angle_gamma   90.00
#
_symmetry.space_group_name_H-M   'P 1'
#
loop_
_entity.id
_entity.type
_entity.pdbx_description
1 polymer ?
#
loop_
_entity_poly.entity_id
_entity_poly.type
_entity_poly.pdbx_seq_one_letter_code
_entity_poly.pdbx_strand_id
1 'polypeptide(L)'
;LKCESCGELTDKETCVSLNEKVDLPKRGVTNLVQKCKFCKREGTVTMIPNRGFPLTRGYSDAGKFAPLMAFDCRGFEPLEYAFSSDWEAQA
;
A
#
# COMPACT_ATOMS: atom_id res chain seq x y z
N LEU A 1 -5.47 4.00 -6.77
CA LEU A 1 -5.15 5.07 -5.78
C LEU A 1 -5.93 6.32 -6.15
N LYS A 2 -6.50 7.02 -5.17
CA LYS A 2 -7.24 8.28 -5.37
C LYS A 2 -6.39 9.45 -4.91
N CYS A 3 -6.21 10.46 -5.74
CA CYS A 3 -5.53 11.69 -5.33
C CYS A 3 -6.39 12.44 -4.32
N GLU A 4 -5.87 12.66 -3.11
CA GLU A 4 -6.60 13.36 -2.05
C GLU A 4 -6.82 14.85 -2.38
N SER A 5 -6.03 15.41 -3.30
CA SER A 5 -6.12 16.82 -3.67
C SER A 5 -7.17 17.14 -4.73
N CYS A 6 -7.46 16.23 -5.65
CA CYS A 6 -8.36 16.51 -6.78
C CYS A 6 -9.34 15.37 -7.09
N GLY A 7 -9.30 14.27 -6.34
CA GLY A 7 -10.18 13.12 -6.50
C GLY A 7 -9.82 12.17 -7.64
N GLU A 8 -8.81 12.47 -8.45
CA GLU A 8 -8.45 11.67 -9.62
C GLU A 8 -8.02 10.25 -9.23
N LEU A 9 -8.57 9.24 -9.91
CA LEU A 9 -8.20 7.84 -9.73
C LEU A 9 -7.06 7.47 -10.69
N THR A 10 -6.09 6.68 -10.24
CA THR A 10 -5.10 6.12 -11.16
C THR A 10 -5.71 5.12 -12.13
N ASP A 11 -5.45 5.30 -13.43
CA ASP A 11 -5.92 4.40 -14.50
C ASP A 11 -5.36 2.97 -14.43
N LYS A 12 -4.18 2.81 -13.82
CA LYS A 12 -3.45 1.53 -13.76
C LYS A 12 -3.25 1.10 -12.31
N GLU A 13 -3.22 -0.21 -12.13
CA GLU A 13 -2.76 -0.83 -10.90
C GLU A 13 -1.38 -0.30 -10.52
N THR A 14 -1.17 -0.10 -9.23
CA THR A 14 0.08 0.39 -8.67
C THR A 14 0.56 -0.64 -7.66
N CYS A 15 1.71 -1.24 -7.94
CA CYS A 15 2.36 -2.19 -7.04
C CYS A 15 3.28 -1.43 -6.09
N VAL A 16 3.36 -1.88 -4.83
CA VAL A 16 4.29 -1.37 -3.83
C VAL A 16 4.91 -2.56 -3.09
N SER A 17 6.22 -2.53 -2.89
CA SER A 17 6.96 -3.59 -2.22
C SER A 17 7.80 -3.05 -1.08
N LEU A 18 7.91 -3.82 0.01
CA LEU A 18 8.70 -3.44 1.19
C LEU A 18 10.20 -3.34 0.87
N ASN A 19 10.66 -4.08 -0.15
CA ASN A 19 12.04 -4.08 -0.61
C ASN A 19 12.37 -2.87 -1.49
N GLU A 20 11.36 -2.24 -2.09
CA GLU A 20 11.54 -1.04 -2.90
C GLU A 20 11.81 0.16 -1.99
N LYS A 21 12.86 0.93 -2.30
CA LYS A 21 13.27 2.10 -1.53
C LYS A 21 13.50 3.26 -2.48
N VAL A 22 12.79 4.35 -2.23
CA VAL A 22 12.90 5.62 -2.96
C VAL A 22 13.35 6.69 -1.98
N ASP A 23 14.50 7.31 -2.27
CA ASP A 23 15.02 8.40 -1.45
C ASP A 23 14.18 9.67 -1.64
N LEU A 24 13.74 10.24 -0.52
CA LEU A 24 13.07 11.53 -0.49
C LEU A 24 14.05 12.61 -0.04
N PRO A 25 14.29 13.65 -0.86
CA PRO A 25 15.18 14.74 -0.50
C PRO A 25 14.80 15.34 0.87
N LYS A 26 15.70 15.19 1.85
CA LYS A 26 15.54 15.70 3.24
C LYS A 26 14.37 15.09 4.04
N ARG A 27 13.70 14.05 3.55
CA ARG A 27 12.49 13.46 4.19
C ARG A 27 12.60 11.96 4.44
N GLY A 28 13.78 11.36 4.24
CA GLY A 28 14.04 9.95 4.50
C GLY A 28 13.79 9.09 3.28
N VAL A 29 13.24 7.88 3.50
CA VAL A 29 13.00 6.87 2.47
C VAL A 29 11.52 6.50 2.45
N THR A 30 10.96 6.25 1.28
CA THR A 30 9.61 5.71 1.08
C THR A 30 9.66 4.50 0.14
N ASN A 31 8.52 3.84 -0.10
CA ASN A 31 8.44 2.71 -1.02
C ASN A 31 7.90 3.11 -2.39
N LEU A 32 7.12 4.20 -2.46
CA LEU A 32 6.55 4.71 -3.69
C LEU A 32 6.43 6.23 -3.64
N VAL A 33 6.85 6.89 -4.72
CA VAL A 33 6.54 8.29 -5.01
C VAL A 33 5.67 8.33 -6.25
N GLN A 34 4.52 9.02 -6.15
CA GLN A 34 3.57 9.09 -7.24
C GLN A 34 3.16 10.53 -7.52
N LYS A 35 3.10 10.89 -8.80
CA LYS A 35 2.61 12.18 -9.26
C LYS A 35 1.23 12.03 -9.91
N CYS A 36 0.27 12.83 -9.45
CA CYS A 36 -1.07 12.85 -10.04
C CYS A 36 -1.00 13.31 -11.50
N LYS A 37 -1.58 12.53 -12.41
CA LYS A 37 -1.59 12.90 -13.84
C LYS A 37 -2.41 14.15 -14.12
N PHE A 38 -3.45 14.42 -13.32
CA PHE A 38 -4.31 15.59 -13.47
C PHE A 38 -3.70 16.83 -12.80
N CYS A 39 -3.73 16.92 -11.46
CA CYS A 39 -3.31 18.12 -10.73
C CYS A 39 -1.79 18.26 -10.51
N LYS A 40 -1.00 17.28 -10.97
CA LYS A 40 0.47 17.25 -10.85
C LYS A 40 1.02 17.20 -9.42
N ARG A 41 0.17 17.09 -8.40
CA ARG A 41 0.59 16.93 -7.01
C ARG A 41 1.33 15.61 -6.82
N GLU A 42 2.42 15.67 -6.07
CA GLU A 42 3.20 14.49 -5.68
C GLU A 42 2.76 14.01 -4.31
N GLY A 43 2.73 12.69 -4.14
CA GLY A 43 2.43 12.01 -2.89
C GLY A 43 3.26 10.75 -2.73
N THR A 44 3.20 10.15 -1.55
CA THR A 44 4.06 9.03 -1.16
C THR A 44 3.25 7.91 -0.52
N VAL A 45 3.71 6.68 -0.67
CA VAL A 45 3.20 5.51 0.06
C VAL A 45 4.39 4.79 0.69
N THR A 46 4.41 4.75 2.02
CA THR A 46 5.44 4.06 2.80
C THR A 46 4.82 2.85 3.51
N MET A 47 5.36 1.66 3.29
CA MET A 47 4.97 0.45 3.99
C MET A 47 5.52 0.46 5.42
N ILE A 48 4.68 0.16 6.40
CA ILE A 48 5.06 0.10 7.81
C ILE A 48 5.31 -1.37 8.18
N PRO A 49 6.57 -1.80 8.35
CA PRO A 49 6.88 -3.19 8.67
C PRO A 49 6.32 -3.56 10.06
N ASN A 50 6.16 -4.87 10.30
CA ASN A 50 5.74 -5.44 11.59
C ASN A 50 4.34 -5.01 12.09
N ARG A 51 3.47 -4.52 11.20
CA ARG A 51 2.07 -4.22 11.51
C ARG A 51 1.10 -5.32 11.06
N GLY A 52 1.52 -6.13 10.10
CA GLY A 52 0.73 -7.23 9.56
C GLY A 52 1.02 -8.56 10.24
N PHE A 53 0.08 -9.50 10.12
CA PHE A 53 0.30 -10.89 10.51
C PHE A 53 -0.45 -11.87 9.59
N PRO A 54 0.02 -13.13 9.45
CA PRO A 54 -0.62 -14.13 8.61
C PRO A 54 -2.08 -14.40 9.03
N LEU A 55 -2.94 -14.68 8.05
CA LEU A 55 -4.28 -15.19 8.34
C LEU A 55 -4.15 -16.61 8.91
N THR A 56 -4.49 -16.78 10.19
CA THR A 56 -4.45 -18.09 10.85
C THR A 56 -5.78 -18.82 10.73
N ARG A 57 -5.75 -20.15 10.91
CA ARG A 57 -6.96 -20.97 10.94
C ARG A 57 -7.99 -20.49 11.96
N GLY A 58 -7.56 -20.09 13.16
CA GLY A 58 -8.45 -19.54 14.18
C GLY A 58 -9.13 -18.22 13.77
N TYR A 59 -8.50 -17.40 12.93
CA TYR A 59 -9.14 -16.21 12.36
C TYR A 59 -10.13 -16.59 11.27
N SER A 60 -9.72 -17.49 10.37
CA SER A 60 -10.55 -17.99 9.27
C SER A 60 -11.83 -18.66 9.79
N ASP A 61 -11.70 -19.61 10.73
CA ASP A 61 -12.83 -20.35 11.31
C ASP A 61 -13.79 -19.42 12.08
N ALA A 62 -13.28 -18.32 12.63
CA ALA A 62 -14.06 -17.30 13.32
C ALA A 62 -14.61 -16.20 12.40
N GLY A 63 -14.35 -16.26 11.09
CA GLY A 63 -14.76 -15.22 10.12
C GLY A 63 -14.11 -13.84 10.38
N LYS A 64 -12.93 -13.82 11.02
CA LYS A 64 -12.23 -12.59 11.38
C LYS A 64 -11.24 -12.14 10.31
N PHE A 65 -11.17 -10.84 10.09
CA PHE A 65 -10.14 -10.23 9.25
C PHE A 65 -8.79 -10.17 9.98
N ALA A 66 -7.72 -10.52 9.27
CA ALA A 66 -6.35 -10.31 9.71
C ALA A 66 -5.76 -9.07 8.99
N PRO A 67 -5.25 -8.06 9.70
CA PRO A 67 -4.46 -7.00 9.08
C PRO A 67 -3.17 -7.58 8.50
N LEU A 68 -3.05 -7.58 7.16
CA LEU A 68 -1.90 -8.15 6.45
C LEU A 68 -0.75 -7.14 6.29
N MET A 69 -1.06 -5.86 6.09
CA MET A 69 -0.10 -4.80 5.81
C MET A 69 -0.63 -3.45 6.31
N ALA A 70 0.27 -2.50 6.57
CA ALA A 70 -0.09 -1.12 6.92
C ALA A 70 0.76 -0.14 6.11
N PHE A 71 0.18 1.01 5.77
CA PHE A 71 0.78 2.03 4.92
C PHE A 71 0.63 3.42 5.56
N ASP A 72 1.68 4.23 5.51
CA ASP A 72 1.61 5.70 5.66
C ASP A 72 1.46 6.31 4.26
N CYS A 73 0.26 6.77 3.96
CA CYS A 73 -0.11 7.34 2.67
C CYS A 73 -0.24 8.85 2.80
N ARG A 74 0.38 9.61 1.89
CA ARG A 74 0.31 11.08 1.87
C ARG A 74 -0.02 11.59 0.48
N GLY A 75 -1.18 12.24 0.30
CA GLY A 75 -1.61 12.80 -0.98
C GLY A 75 -2.33 11.81 -1.89
N PHE A 76 -2.34 10.52 -1.55
CA PHE A 76 -3.08 9.47 -2.23
C PHE A 76 -3.71 8.50 -1.23
N GLU A 77 -4.92 8.04 -1.50
CA GLU A 77 -5.64 7.05 -0.70
C GLU A 77 -5.82 5.74 -1.51
N PRO A 78 -5.48 4.56 -0.96
CA PRO A 78 -5.84 3.27 -1.56
C PRO A 78 -7.34 2.99 -1.40
N LEU A 79 -8.00 2.61 -2.48
CA LEU A 79 -9.43 2.27 -2.48
C LEU A 79 -9.68 0.77 -2.64
N GLU A 80 -8.77 0.09 -3.34
CA GLU A 80 -8.87 -1.32 -3.69
C GLU A 80 -7.49 -1.95 -3.57
N TYR A 81 -7.45 -3.27 -3.46
CA TYR A 81 -6.23 -4.05 -3.44
C TYR A 81 -6.38 -5.30 -4.31
N ALA A 82 -5.28 -5.74 -4.88
CA ALA A 82 -5.16 -7.01 -5.58
C ALA A 82 -3.97 -7.78 -4.99
N PHE A 83 -4.11 -9.09 -4.90
CA PHE A 83 -3.04 -9.98 -4.46
C PHE A 83 -2.24 -10.48 -5.66
N SER A 84 -0.91 -10.50 -5.55
CA SER A 84 -0.03 -11.16 -6.53
C SER A 84 0.05 -12.67 -6.28
N SER A 85 0.81 -13.40 -7.10
CA SER A 85 0.87 -14.87 -7.13
C SER A 85 1.76 -15.54 -6.08
N ASP A 86 2.31 -14.81 -5.11
CA ASP A 86 3.41 -15.31 -4.26
C ASP A 86 3.00 -15.57 -2.80
N TRP A 87 1.74 -15.96 -2.57
CA TRP A 87 1.24 -16.29 -1.24
C TRP A 87 1.58 -17.72 -0.86
N GLU A 88 2.07 -17.90 0.37
CA GLU A 88 2.36 -19.20 0.94
C GLU A 88 1.36 -19.55 2.05
N ALA A 89 1.05 -20.84 2.17
CA ALA A 89 0.23 -21.38 3.25
C ALA A 89 0.86 -22.66 3.79
N GLN A 90 0.67 -22.91 5.09
CA GLN A 90 1.12 -24.12 5.77
C GLN A 90 -0.04 -24.71 6.57
N ALA A 91 -0.07 -26.04 6.67
CA ALA A 91 -1.11 -26.80 7.35
C ALA A 91 -0.89 -26.86 8.87
#